data_AF-A0A7T0LJR7-F1
#
_entry.id   AF-A0A7T0LJR7-F1
#
_cell.length_a   1.000
_cell.length_b   1.000
_cell.length_c   1.000
_cell.angle_alpha   90.00
_cell.angle_beta   90.00
_cell.angle_gamma   90.00
#
_symmetry.space_group_name_H-M   'P 1'
#
loop_
_entity.id
_entity.type
_entity.pdbx_description
1 polymer ?
#
loop_
_entity_poly.entity_id
_entity_poly.type
_entity_poly.pdbx_seq_one_letter_code
_entity_poly.pdbx_strand_id
1 'polypeptide(L)'
;MQTHQLRLTPVSSGWEWRYEGACRGMDSSVFFHPEGERGSSRRRRADGAKAVCATCPVLIRCREHALAAHEPYGVWGGMTEEERRSVLSRRPYSA
;
A
#
# COMPACT_ATOMS: atom_id res chain seq x y z
N MET A 1 -30.24 29.83 -17.10
CA MET A 1 -30.34 28.36 -17.04
C MET A 1 -29.00 27.82 -16.57
N GLN A 2 -28.95 27.30 -15.34
CA GLN A 2 -27.70 26.92 -14.68
C GLN A 2 -27.51 25.41 -14.87
N THR A 3 -26.67 25.04 -15.84
CA THR A 3 -26.32 23.64 -16.13
C THR A 3 -25.35 23.14 -15.07
N HIS A 4 -25.88 22.48 -14.04
CA HIS A 4 -25.10 21.67 -13.12
C HIS A 4 -24.48 20.52 -13.90
N GLN A 5 -23.22 20.68 -14.33
CA GLN A 5 -22.44 19.60 -14.94
C GLN A 5 -22.10 18.58 -13.86
N LEU A 6 -22.79 17.44 -13.89
CA LEU A 6 -22.40 16.25 -13.15
C LEU A 6 -21.03 15.80 -13.67
N ARG A 7 -19.97 16.11 -12.93
CA ARG A 7 -18.63 15.57 -13.17
C ARG A 7 -18.64 14.09 -12.82
N LEU A 8 -18.92 13.24 -13.80
CA LEU A 8 -18.68 11.81 -13.70
C LEU A 8 -17.15 11.59 -13.74
N THR A 9 -16.52 11.36 -12.59
CA THR A 9 -15.13 10.91 -12.56
C THR A 9 -15.08 9.47 -13.04
N PRO A 10 -14.27 9.15 -14.07
CA PRO A 10 -14.09 7.77 -14.51
C PRO A 10 -13.61 6.88 -13.36
N VAL A 11 -14.14 5.66 -13.21
CA VAL A 11 -13.70 4.70 -12.15
C VAL A 11 -12.18 4.46 -12.18
N SER A 12 -11.55 4.65 -13.35
CA SER A 12 -10.10 4.56 -13.54
C SER A 12 -9.28 5.62 -12.78
N SER A 13 -9.85 6.79 -12.45
CA SER A 13 -9.10 7.88 -11.78
C SER A 13 -8.69 7.54 -10.35
N GLY A 14 -9.33 6.55 -9.71
CA GLY A 14 -8.91 6.06 -8.39
C GLY A 14 -7.62 5.23 -8.39
N TRP A 15 -7.15 4.79 -9.57
CA TRP A 15 -6.02 3.86 -9.72
C TRP A 15 -4.74 4.53 -10.25
N GLU A 16 -4.83 5.76 -10.77
CA GLU A 16 -3.74 6.46 -11.49
C GLU A 16 -2.50 6.72 -10.64
N TRP A 17 -2.68 7.02 -9.36
CA TRP A 17 -1.57 7.30 -8.44
C TRP A 17 -0.57 6.13 -8.33
N ARG A 18 -0.98 4.89 -8.62
CA ARG A 18 -0.05 3.75 -8.61
C ARG A 18 1.01 3.84 -9.71
N TYR A 19 0.74 4.59 -10.78
CA TYR A 19 1.71 4.80 -11.85
C TYR A 19 2.92 5.64 -11.41
N GLU A 20 2.76 6.43 -10.35
CA GLU A 20 3.82 7.25 -9.74
C GLU A 20 4.61 6.48 -8.66
N GLY A 21 4.28 5.20 -8.40
CA GLY A 21 4.95 4.40 -7.39
C GLY A 21 6.41 4.12 -7.71
N ALA A 22 7.32 4.40 -6.79
CA ALA A 22 8.75 4.07 -6.95
C ALA A 22 9.01 2.56 -7.11
N CYS A 23 8.08 1.71 -6.66
CA CYS A 23 8.13 0.26 -6.87
C CYS A 23 7.77 -0.18 -8.30
N ARG A 24 7.25 0.73 -9.14
CA ARG A 24 6.82 0.39 -10.49
C ARG A 24 8.00 -0.07 -11.33
N GLY A 25 7.85 -1.23 -11.97
CA GLY A 25 8.89 -1.84 -12.80
C GLY A 25 9.88 -2.73 -12.04
N MET A 26 9.78 -2.79 -10.70
CA MET A 26 10.52 -3.75 -9.89
C MET A 26 9.81 -5.09 -9.83
N ASP A 27 10.57 -6.15 -9.53
CA ASP A 27 10.01 -7.48 -9.32
C ASP A 27 9.12 -7.51 -8.06
N SER A 28 7.96 -8.17 -8.14
CA SER A 28 7.02 -8.23 -7.03
C SER A 28 7.57 -9.00 -5.82
N SER A 29 8.49 -9.95 -6.02
CA SER A 29 9.14 -10.70 -4.93
C SER A 29 9.99 -9.82 -4.01
N VAL A 30 10.26 -8.56 -4.38
CA VAL A 30 10.85 -7.56 -3.49
C VAL A 30 9.87 -7.17 -2.38
N PHE A 31 8.58 -7.07 -2.70
CA PHE A 31 7.54 -6.56 -1.79
C PHE A 31 6.72 -7.66 -1.16
N PHE A 32 6.61 -8.82 -1.82
CA PHE A 32 5.82 -9.96 -1.38
C PHE A 32 6.74 -11.15 -1.09
N HIS A 33 6.70 -11.66 0.14
CA HIS A 33 7.50 -12.83 0.50
C HIS A 33 6.84 -14.11 -0.01
N PRO A 34 7.62 -15.16 -0.33
CA PRO A 34 7.05 -16.47 -0.65
C PRO A 34 6.44 -17.13 0.60
N GLU A 35 5.64 -18.17 0.39
CA GLU A 35 5.10 -18.96 1.49
C GLU A 35 6.22 -19.57 2.35
N GLY A 36 5.98 -19.63 3.66
CA GLY A 36 6.88 -20.28 4.61
C GLY A 36 8.13 -19.50 4.99
N GLU A 37 8.41 -18.36 4.36
CA GLU A 37 9.56 -17.55 4.71
C GLU A 37 9.40 -16.86 6.08
N ARG A 38 10.45 -16.93 6.91
CA ARG A 38 10.42 -16.48 8.31
C ARG A 38 11.75 -15.88 8.75
N GLY A 39 11.74 -15.33 9.96
CA GLY A 39 12.95 -14.91 10.66
C GLY A 39 13.70 -13.77 9.96
N SER A 40 15.02 -13.88 9.93
CA SER A 40 15.91 -12.84 9.41
C SER A 40 15.74 -12.59 7.91
N SER A 41 15.47 -13.63 7.11
CA SER A 41 15.22 -13.49 5.67
C SER A 41 14.02 -12.58 5.41
N ARG A 42 12.90 -12.86 6.09
CA ARG A 42 11.68 -12.06 5.98
C ARG A 42 11.88 -10.62 6.42
N ARG A 43 12.59 -10.39 7.51
CA ARG A 43 12.95 -9.04 7.98
C ARG A 43 13.77 -8.28 6.94
N ARG A 44 14.84 -8.90 6.40
CA ARG A 44 15.69 -8.25 5.38
C ARG A 44 14.92 -7.87 4.12
N ARG A 45 14.01 -8.73 3.63
CA ARG A 45 13.16 -8.36 2.48
C ARG A 45 12.27 -7.18 2.83
N ALA A 46 11.59 -7.23 3.98
CA ALA A 46 10.72 -6.16 4.41
C ALA A 46 11.47 -4.83 4.53
N ASP A 47 12.67 -4.83 5.08
CA ASP A 47 13.52 -3.65 5.21
C ASP A 47 13.93 -3.09 3.83
N GLY A 48 14.30 -3.97 2.89
CA GLY A 48 14.59 -3.58 1.50
C GLY A 48 13.39 -2.95 0.79
N ALA A 49 12.20 -3.56 0.92
CA ALA A 49 10.97 -3.00 0.36
C ALA A 49 10.57 -1.66 1.00
N LYS A 50 10.78 -1.52 2.31
CA LYS A 50 10.56 -0.27 3.05
C LYS A 50 11.50 0.84 2.59
N ALA A 51 12.76 0.52 2.27
CA ALA A 51 13.70 1.50 1.73
C ALA A 51 13.22 2.07 0.38
N VAL A 52 12.67 1.24 -0.51
CA VAL A 52 12.03 1.71 -1.75
C VAL A 52 10.85 2.63 -1.41
N CYS A 53 9.97 2.17 -0.52
CA CYS A 53 8.79 2.95 -0.11
C CYS A 53 9.17 4.32 0.46
N ALA A 54 10.25 4.44 1.22
CA ALA A 54 10.67 5.70 1.84
C ALA A 54 10.95 6.84 0.84
N THR A 55 11.24 6.50 -0.42
CA THR A 55 11.47 7.46 -1.52
C THR A 55 10.24 7.67 -2.42
N CYS A 56 9.15 6.93 -2.16
CA CYS A 56 7.99 6.86 -3.04
C CYS A 56 7.07 8.07 -2.87
N PRO A 57 6.75 8.82 -3.94
CA PRO A 57 5.92 10.03 -3.85
C PRO A 57 4.48 9.72 -3.41
N VAL A 58 4.02 8.49 -3.62
CA VAL A 58 2.66 8.04 -3.27
C VAL A 58 2.61 7.18 -2.00
N LEU A 59 3.64 7.24 -1.15
CA LEU A 59 3.73 6.42 0.08
C LEU A 59 2.48 6.52 0.96
N ILE A 60 1.98 7.73 1.21
CA ILE A 60 0.83 7.96 2.10
C ILE A 60 -0.45 7.37 1.49
N ARG A 61 -0.74 7.69 0.23
CA ARG A 61 -1.91 7.16 -0.48
C ARG A 61 -1.87 5.64 -0.62
N CYS A 62 -0.69 5.07 -0.86
CA CYS A 62 -0.48 3.62 -0.90
C CYS A 62 -0.79 2.95 0.44
N ARG A 63 -0.32 3.55 1.54
CA ARG A 63 -0.57 3.08 2.90
C ARG A 63 -2.05 3.11 3.24
N GLU A 64 -2.72 4.22 2.94
CA GLU A 64 -4.16 4.38 3.20
C GLU A 64 -4.98 3.36 2.42
N HIS A 65 -4.65 3.16 1.14
CA HIS A 65 -5.28 2.14 0.31
C HIS A 65 -5.13 0.74 0.92
N ALA A 66 -3.90 0.36 1.30
CA ALA A 66 -3.64 -0.96 1.88
C ALA A 66 -4.31 -1.17 3.25
N LEU A 67 -4.42 -0.11 4.05
CA LEU A 67 -5.16 -0.15 5.31
C LEU A 67 -6.66 -0.27 5.09
N ALA A 68 -7.23 0.45 4.12
CA ALA A 68 -8.66 0.39 3.81
C ALA A 68 -9.08 -0.95 3.20
N ALA A 69 -8.24 -1.52 2.32
CA ALA A 69 -8.49 -2.81 1.67
C ALA A 69 -8.11 -4.02 2.54
N HIS A 70 -7.51 -3.79 3.72
CA HIS A 70 -7.00 -4.85 4.59
C HIS A 70 -6.04 -5.80 3.84
N GLU A 71 -5.13 -5.22 3.04
CA GLU A 71 -4.23 -5.98 2.18
C GLU A 71 -3.46 -7.04 3.00
N PRO A 72 -3.62 -8.35 2.68
CA PRO A 72 -3.23 -9.41 3.60
C PRO A 72 -1.73 -9.69 3.63
N TYR A 73 -1.00 -9.35 2.57
CA TYR A 73 0.40 -9.75 2.39
C TYR A 73 1.27 -8.60 1.90
N GLY A 74 2.58 -8.75 2.14
CA GLY A 74 3.62 -7.90 1.57
C GLY A 74 3.72 -6.50 2.17
N VAL A 75 4.70 -5.74 1.66
CA VAL A 75 4.97 -4.36 2.06
C VAL A 75 4.21 -3.38 1.19
N TRP A 76 3.38 -2.56 1.83
CA TRP A 76 2.58 -1.51 1.19
C TRP A 76 2.78 -0.19 1.93
N GLY A 77 3.06 0.89 1.21
CA GLY A 77 3.22 2.22 1.80
C GLY A 77 4.22 2.27 2.97
N GLY A 78 5.28 1.47 2.90
CA GLY A 78 6.29 1.34 3.95
C GLY A 78 5.87 0.53 5.18
N MET A 79 4.81 -0.27 5.09
CA MET A 79 4.33 -1.12 6.20
C MET A 79 4.25 -2.58 5.77
N THR A 80 4.74 -3.48 6.61
CA THR A 80 4.45 -4.92 6.56
C THR A 80 2.98 -5.20 6.92
N GLU A 81 2.51 -6.40 6.64
CA GLU A 81 1.18 -6.86 7.04
C GLU A 81 0.99 -6.87 8.57
N GLU A 82 2.05 -7.13 9.33
CA GLU A 82 2.02 -7.14 10.79
C GLU A 82 1.86 -5.72 11.36
N GLU A 83 2.59 -4.76 10.79
CA GLU A 83 2.46 -3.34 11.14
C GLU A 83 1.08 -2.79 10.76
N ARG A 84 0.57 -3.15 9.58
CA ARG A 84 -0.81 -2.79 9.19
C ARG A 84 -1.83 -3.37 10.16
N ARG A 85 -1.68 -4.64 10.56
CA ARG A 85 -2.55 -5.28 11.56
C ARG A 85 -2.51 -4.56 12.91
N SER A 86 -1.33 -4.13 13.35
CA SER A 86 -1.18 -3.34 14.58
C SER A 86 -1.88 -1.98 14.50
N VAL A 87 -1.84 -1.30 13.34
CA VAL A 87 -2.59 -0.06 13.12
C VAL A 87 -4.10 -0.33 13.16
N LEU A 88 -4.57 -1.35 12.46
CA LEU A 88 -5.99 -1.69 12.39
C LEU A 88 -6.54 -2.14 13.76
N SER A 89 -5.76 -2.86 14.56
CA SER A 89 -6.19 -3.26 15.91
C SER A 89 -6.28 -2.09 16.90
N ARG A 90 -5.55 -0.99 16.64
CA ARG A 90 -5.57 0.22 17.46
C ARG A 90 -6.67 1.20 17.05
N ARG A 91 -7.29 1.02 15.87
CA ARG A 91 -8.45 1.81 15.48
C ARG A 91 -9.62 1.36 16.35
N PRO A 92 -10.21 2.24 17.18
CA PRO A 92 -11.46 1.90 17.85
C PRO A 92 -12.46 1.51 16.78
N TYR A 93 -13.26 0.47 17.05
CA TYR A 93 -14.39 0.14 16.20
C TYR A 93 -15.23 1.42 16.09
N SER A 94 -15.35 1.97 14.88
CA SER A 94 -16.20 3.15 14.66
C SER A 94 -17.61 2.75 15.10
N ALA A 95 -18.08 3.31 16.21
CA ALA A 95 -19.48 3.28 16.63
C ALA A 95 -20.32 4.13 15.67
#